data_AF-A0A1N7QH60-F1
#
_entry.id   AF-A0A1N7QH60-F1
#
_cell.length_a   1.000
_cell.length_b   1.000
_cell.length_c   1.000
_cell.angle_alpha   90.00
_cell.angle_beta   90.00
_cell.angle_gamma   90.00
#
_symmetry.space_group_name_H-M   'P 1'
#
loop_
_entity.id
_entity.type
_entity.pdbx_description
1 polymer ?
#
loop_
_entity_poly.entity_id
_entity_poly.type
_entity_poly.pdbx_seq_one_letter_code
_entity_poly.pdbx_strand_id
1 'polypeptide(L)'
;MDAREQQVHRWSMLCHLAALAGFFFWPGNVLGPLIVWQLKKNELPEIDEHGKAAFNFQLTLFIVNVIVKFVLASTVGYHVFWGAPFLAFGSGFGLLTVLSIINVIGWVLAIVAGIRANNGELYKYPFSYRFVR
;
A
#
# COMPACT_ATOMS: atom_id res chain seq x y z
N MET A 1 30.84 -1.71 2.12
CA MET A 1 29.87 -1.39 1.07
C MET A 1 30.47 -0.39 0.12
N ASP A 2 30.47 -0.69 -1.18
CA ASP A 2 30.84 0.29 -2.20
C ASP A 2 29.72 1.33 -2.41
N ALA A 3 30.00 2.37 -3.19
CA ALA A 3 29.05 3.45 -3.42
C ALA A 3 27.77 2.99 -4.14
N ARG A 4 27.85 2.00 -5.02
CA ARG A 4 26.70 1.45 -5.76
C ARG A 4 25.80 0.64 -4.83
N GLU A 5 26.37 -0.20 -3.98
CA GLU A 5 25.64 -1.02 -3.00
C GLU A 5 24.83 -0.13 -2.04
N GLN A 6 25.43 0.98 -1.58
CA GLN A 6 24.70 1.98 -0.77
C GLN A 6 23.53 2.60 -1.54
N GLN A 7 23.68 2.85 -2.85
CA GLN A 7 22.57 3.33 -3.66
C GLN A 7 21.46 2.27 -3.78
N VAL A 8 21.81 1.01 -4.04
CA VAL A 8 20.83 -0.08 -4.12
C VAL A 8 20.03 -0.16 -2.82
N HIS A 9 20.69 -0.24 -1.67
CA HIS A 9 20.01 -0.37 -0.37
C HIS A 9 19.08 0.82 -0.11
N ARG A 10 19.56 2.04 -0.36
CA ARG A 10 18.77 3.27 -0.19
C ARG A 10 17.54 3.28 -1.10
N TRP A 11 17.70 2.96 -2.38
CA TRP A 11 16.59 3.00 -3.33
C TRP A 11 15.61 1.85 -3.17
N SER A 12 16.09 0.66 -2.76
CA SER A 12 15.24 -0.46 -2.36
C SER A 12 14.39 -0.10 -1.14
N MET A 13 14.98 0.52 -0.11
CA MET A 13 14.24 1.05 1.03
C MET A 13 13.19 2.09 0.60
N LEU A 14 13.56 3.04 -0.27
CA LEU A 14 12.66 4.07 -0.76
C LEU A 14 11.48 3.50 -1.56
N CYS A 15 11.64 2.39 -2.29
CA CYS A 15 10.53 1.72 -2.97
C CYS A 15 9.41 1.36 -2.00
N HIS A 16 9.76 0.90 -0.79
CA HIS A 16 8.79 0.56 0.24
C HIS A 16 8.27 1.80 0.99
N LEU A 17 9.16 2.71 1.39
CA LEU A 17 8.79 3.90 2.17
C LEU A 17 7.96 4.91 1.38
N ALA A 18 8.08 4.92 0.06
CA ALA A 18 7.26 5.79 -0.79
C ALA A 18 5.76 5.50 -0.67
N ALA A 19 5.36 4.33 -0.17
CA ALA A 19 3.97 4.03 0.17
C ALA A 19 3.37 5.00 1.22
N LEU A 20 4.22 5.63 2.04
CA LEU A 20 3.79 6.63 3.03
C LEU A 20 3.31 7.93 2.36
N ALA A 21 3.53 8.13 1.05
CA ALA A 21 2.89 9.21 0.30
C ALA A 21 1.35 9.14 0.36
N GLY A 22 0.78 7.97 0.69
CA GLY A 22 -0.64 7.80 0.97
C GLY A 22 -1.21 8.67 2.10
N PHE A 23 -0.37 9.19 3.01
CA PHE A 23 -0.81 10.15 4.03
C PHE A 23 -1.21 11.51 3.46
N PHE A 24 -0.60 11.91 2.34
CA PHE A 24 -0.80 13.24 1.76
C PHE A 24 -1.86 13.23 0.66
N PHE A 25 -1.99 12.11 -0.05
CA PHE A 25 -2.92 11.98 -1.16
C PHE A 25 -3.39 10.54 -1.33
N TRP A 26 -4.67 10.37 -1.66
CA TRP A 26 -5.38 9.09 -1.66
C TRP A 26 -4.70 7.95 -2.44
N PRO A 27 -4.27 8.09 -3.71
CA PRO A 27 -3.51 7.07 -4.44
C PRO A 27 -2.00 7.13 -4.19
N GLY A 28 -1.53 8.01 -3.29
CA GLY A 28 -0.10 8.20 -3.01
C GLY A 28 0.60 6.92 -2.56
N ASN A 29 -0.12 6.01 -1.89
CA ASN A 29 0.43 4.73 -1.45
C ASN A 29 0.84 3.81 -2.60
N VAL A 30 0.17 3.90 -3.76
CA VAL A 30 0.50 3.13 -4.97
C VAL A 30 1.46 3.91 -5.87
N LEU A 31 1.20 5.20 -6.06
CA LEU A 31 1.99 6.04 -6.95
C LEU A 31 3.40 6.27 -6.43
N GLY A 32 3.59 6.40 -5.12
CA GLY A 32 4.91 6.58 -4.52
C GLY A 32 5.88 5.45 -4.88
N PRO A 33 5.59 4.19 -4.52
CA PRO A 33 6.41 3.04 -4.89
C PRO A 33 6.60 2.90 -6.40
N LEU A 34 5.55 3.15 -7.19
CA LEU A 34 5.63 3.08 -8.64
C LEU A 34 6.63 4.10 -9.19
N ILE A 35 6.54 5.36 -8.78
CA ILE A 35 7.43 6.43 -9.23
C ILE A 35 8.87 6.12 -8.83
N VAL A 36 9.12 5.78 -7.56
CA VAL A 36 10.48 5.47 -7.08
C VAL A 36 11.09 4.30 -7.85
N TRP A 37 10.30 3.24 -8.07
CA TRP A 37 10.73 2.08 -8.85
C TRP A 37 11.04 2.46 -10.31
N GLN A 38 10.16 3.20 -10.99
CA GLN A 38 10.39 3.61 -12.38
C GLN A 38 11.60 4.52 -12.54
N LEU A 39 11.91 5.37 -11.56
CA LEU A 39 13.05 6.28 -11.60
C LEU A 39 14.41 5.58 -11.60
N LYS A 40 14.51 4.40 -10.97
CA LYS A 40 15.82 3.76 -10.73
C LYS A 40 15.98 2.34 -11.24
N LYS A 41 14.90 1.66 -11.65
CA LYS A 41 14.97 0.25 -12.09
C LYS A 41 15.91 0.01 -13.28
N ASN A 42 16.07 1.01 -14.15
CA ASN A 42 16.93 0.91 -15.34
C ASN A 42 18.42 1.12 -14.98
N GLU A 43 18.71 1.87 -13.91
CA GLU A 43 20.08 2.13 -13.43
C GLU A 43 20.56 1.06 -12.44
N LEU A 44 19.66 0.60 -11.57
CA LEU A 44 19.90 -0.36 -10.50
C LEU A 44 18.94 -1.55 -10.64
N PRO A 45 19.24 -2.54 -11.51
CA PRO A 45 18.37 -3.69 -11.73
C PRO A 45 18.02 -4.47 -10.44
N GLU A 46 18.89 -4.38 -9.42
CA GLU A 46 18.71 -5.01 -8.11
C GLU A 46 17.47 -4.51 -7.36
N ILE A 47 16.99 -3.29 -7.66
CA ILE A 47 15.80 -2.73 -7.01
C ILE A 47 14.50 -3.25 -7.62
N ASP A 48 14.55 -3.89 -8.79
CA ASP A 48 13.34 -4.24 -9.56
C ASP A 48 12.39 -5.12 -8.74
N GLU A 49 12.95 -6.09 -8.01
CA GLU A 49 12.18 -6.97 -7.13
C GLU A 49 11.58 -6.23 -5.93
N HIS A 50 12.28 -5.25 -5.35
CA HIS A 50 11.77 -4.42 -4.26
C HIS A 50 10.63 -3.51 -4.74
N GLY A 51 10.81 -2.88 -5.90
CA GLY A 51 9.82 -2.04 -6.54
C GLY A 51 8.54 -2.79 -6.87
N LYS A 52 8.66 -3.97 -7.50
CA LYS A 52 7.52 -4.87 -7.76
C LYS A 52 6.84 -5.31 -6.47
N ALA A 53 7.60 -5.72 -5.45
CA ALA A 53 7.03 -6.17 -4.18
C ALA A 53 6.22 -5.07 -3.49
N ALA A 54 6.78 -3.86 -3.40
CA ALA A 54 6.11 -2.69 -2.83
C ALA A 54 4.87 -2.30 -3.64
N PHE A 55 5.00 -2.19 -4.96
CA PHE A 55 3.90 -1.80 -5.84
C PHE A 55 2.74 -2.81 -5.80
N ASN A 56 3.03 -4.10 -5.93
CA ASN A 56 2.02 -5.16 -5.90
C ASN A 56 1.22 -5.16 -4.58
N PHE A 57 1.91 -4.99 -3.45
CA PHE A 57 1.25 -4.95 -2.15
C PHE A 57 0.36 -3.72 -1.99
N GLN A 58 0.88 -2.54 -2.35
CA GLN A 58 0.10 -1.31 -2.24
C GLN A 58 -1.08 -1.28 -3.20
N LEU A 59 -0.92 -1.83 -4.41
CA LEU A 59 -2.00 -1.99 -5.36
C LEU A 59 -3.07 -2.97 -4.84
N THR A 60 -2.66 -4.06 -4.19
CA THR A 60 -3.58 -5.00 -3.55
C THR A 60 -4.43 -4.29 -2.48
N LEU A 61 -3.78 -3.55 -1.56
CA LEU A 61 -4.49 -2.78 -0.54
C LEU A 61 -5.39 -1.70 -1.14
N PHE A 62 -4.94 -1.01 -2.20
CA PHE A 62 -5.72 0.02 -2.87
C PHE A 62 -7.01 -0.54 -3.49
N ILE A 63 -6.91 -1.68 -4.18
CA ILE A 63 -8.08 -2.35 -4.78
C ILE A 63 -9.07 -2.78 -3.69
N VAL A 64 -8.59 -3.39 -2.60
CA VAL A 64 -9.45 -3.77 -1.47
C VAL A 64 -10.16 -2.54 -0.89
N ASN A 65 -9.44 -1.44 -0.66
CA ASN A 65 -10.03 -0.19 -0.18
C ASN A 65 -11.11 0.35 -1.12
N VAL A 66 -10.86 0.36 -2.44
CA VAL A 66 -11.83 0.85 -3.44
C VAL A 66 -13.09 -0.03 -3.45
N ILE A 67 -12.94 -1.36 -3.47
CA ILE A 67 -14.06 -2.30 -3.48
C ILE A 67 -14.93 -2.13 -2.23
N VAL A 68 -14.32 -2.11 -1.04
CA VAL A 68 -15.06 -2.01 0.22
C VAL A 68 -15.78 -0.67 0.33
N LYS A 69 -15.15 0.43 -0.11
CA LYS A 69 -15.79 1.75 -0.14
C LYS A 69 -16.96 1.83 -1.12
N PHE A 70 -16.85 1.18 -2.28
CA PHE A 70 -17.95 1.10 -3.24
C PHE A 70 -19.14 0.33 -2.67
N VAL A 71 -18.89 -0.82 -2.04
CA VAL A 71 -19.92 -1.61 -1.34
C VAL A 71 -20.57 -0.78 -0.23
N LEU A 72 -19.79 -0.11 0.62
CA LEU A 72 -20.32 0.78 1.67
C LEU A 72 -21.15 1.93 1.10
N ALA A 73 -20.73 2.57 0.01
CA ALA A 73 -21.50 3.65 -0.61
C ALA A 73 -22.87 3.17 -1.08
N SER A 74 -22.95 1.96 -1.65
CA SER A 74 -24.22 1.37 -2.08
C SER A 74 -25.16 1.04 -0.92
N THR A 75 -24.64 0.60 0.24
CA THR A 75 -25.46 0.29 1.41
C THR A 75 -25.92 1.55 2.15
N VAL A 76 -25.08 2.59 2.25
CA VAL A 76 -25.46 3.89 2.82
C VAL A 76 -26.60 4.53 2.03
N GLY A 77 -26.54 4.50 0.68
CA GLY A 77 -27.63 4.99 -0.17
C GLY A 77 -28.95 4.27 0.09
N TYR A 78 -28.91 2.95 0.28
CA TYR A 78 -30.08 2.13 0.64
C TYR A 78 -30.64 2.48 2.03
N HIS A 79 -29.79 2.66 3.04
CA HIS A 79 -30.20 2.98 4.41
C HIS A 79 -30.79 4.39 4.56
N VAL A 80 -30.28 5.37 3.79
CA VAL A 80 -30.83 6.74 3.75
C VAL A 80 -32.17 6.78 3.01
N PHE A 81 -32.31 6.03 1.91
CA PHE A 81 -33.52 6.02 1.09
C PHE A 81 -34.71 5.29 1.75
N TRP A 82 -34.47 4.19 2.49
CA TRP A 82 -35.53 3.38 3.12
C TRP A 82 -35.89 3.81 4.56
N GLY A 83 -35.43 4.98 5.02
CA GLY A 83 -35.90 5.59 6.27
C GLY A 83 -35.41 4.94 7.56
N ALA A 84 -34.25 4.25 7.56
CA ALA A 84 -33.67 3.63 8.76
C ALA A 84 -32.34 4.30 9.19
N PRO A 85 -32.34 5.59 9.57
CA PRO A 85 -31.12 6.31 9.94
C PRO A 85 -30.42 5.74 11.19
N PHE A 86 -31.13 4.95 12.02
CA PHE A 86 -30.58 4.35 13.24
C PHE A 86 -29.76 3.07 13.02
N LEU A 87 -29.79 2.46 11.82
CA LEU A 87 -28.89 1.34 11.46
C LEU A 87 -27.45 1.78 11.13
N ALA A 88 -27.21 3.10 11.01
CA ALA A 88 -25.91 3.67 10.65
C ALA A 88 -24.79 3.38 11.67
N PHE A 89 -25.12 3.11 12.94
CA PHE A 89 -24.15 2.76 13.97
C PHE A 89 -23.69 1.30 13.92
N GLY A 90 -24.44 0.40 13.26
CA GLY A 90 -24.17 -1.04 13.24
C GLY A 90 -23.47 -1.57 11.98
N SER A 91 -23.63 -0.93 10.82
CA SER A 91 -23.21 -1.53 9.53
C SER A 91 -22.00 -0.86 8.83
N GLY A 92 -21.72 0.43 9.08
CA GLY A 92 -20.67 1.18 8.38
C GLY A 92 -19.43 1.52 9.22
N PHE A 93 -19.62 1.90 10.48
CA PHE A 93 -18.53 2.35 11.36
C PHE A 93 -17.56 1.22 11.72
N GLY A 94 -18.07 0.00 11.94
CA GLY A 94 -17.24 -1.17 12.22
C GLY A 94 -16.33 -1.52 11.04
N LEU A 95 -16.87 -1.56 9.83
CA LEU A 95 -16.11 -1.91 8.63
C LEU A 95 -15.05 -0.84 8.27
N LEU A 96 -15.38 0.44 8.45
CA LEU A 96 -14.41 1.53 8.29
C LEU A 96 -13.30 1.48 9.34
N THR A 97 -13.62 1.10 10.59
CA THR A 97 -12.61 0.89 11.64
C THR A 97 -11.68 -0.26 11.28
N VAL A 98 -12.22 -1.39 10.82
CA VAL A 98 -11.43 -2.54 10.36
C VAL A 98 -10.52 -2.16 9.19
N LEU A 99 -11.04 -1.42 8.20
CA LEU A 99 -10.23 -0.91 7.10
C LEU A 99 -9.10 0.01 7.58
N SER A 100 -9.38 0.87 8.56
CA SER A 100 -8.36 1.77 9.12
C SER A 100 -7.22 0.98 9.77
N ILE A 101 -7.55 -0.07 10.52
CA ILE A 101 -6.56 -0.98 11.11
C ILE A 101 -5.74 -1.69 10.02
N ILE A 102 -6.38 -2.19 8.96
CA ILE A 102 -5.67 -2.84 7.84
C ILE A 102 -4.69 -1.87 7.16
N ASN A 103 -5.08 -0.61 6.94
CA ASN A 103 -4.20 0.39 6.34
C ASN A 103 -3.01 0.73 7.25
N VAL A 104 -3.24 0.86 8.57
CA VAL A 104 -2.14 1.05 9.54
C VAL A 104 -1.18 -0.13 9.52
N ILE A 105 -1.68 -1.37 9.52
CA ILE A 105 -0.84 -2.57 9.36
C ILE A 105 -0.07 -2.51 8.04
N GLY A 106 -0.73 -2.12 6.94
CA GLY A 106 -0.10 -1.94 5.63
C GLY A 106 1.08 -0.96 5.65
N TRP A 107 0.95 0.16 6.36
CA TRP A 107 2.04 1.13 6.53
C TRP A 107 3.16 0.60 7.44
N VAL A 108 2.82 -0.09 8.53
CA VAL A 108 3.82 -0.75 9.38
C VAL A 108 4.63 -1.76 8.56
N LEU A 109 3.95 -2.58 7.74
CA LEU A 109 4.61 -3.53 6.84
C LEU A 109 5.50 -2.82 5.80
N ALA A 110 5.08 -1.66 5.28
CA ALA A 110 5.92 -0.87 4.39
C ALA A 110 7.20 -0.36 5.07
N ILE A 111 7.11 0.08 6.32
CA ILE A 111 8.27 0.50 7.12
C ILE A 111 9.19 -0.70 7.40
N VAL A 112 8.64 -1.84 7.84
CA VAL A 112 9.42 -3.06 8.10
C VAL A 112 10.11 -3.55 6.82
N ALA A 113 9.41 -3.53 5.69
CA ALA A 113 9.96 -3.88 4.40
C ALA A 113 11.10 -2.93 3.99
N GLY A 114 10.92 -1.62 4.22
CA GLY A 114 11.96 -0.62 3.96
C GLY A 114 13.22 -0.85 4.79
N ILE A 115 13.08 -1.12 6.09
CA ILE A 115 14.20 -1.42 6.99
C ILE A 115 14.95 -2.68 6.51
N ARG A 116 14.22 -3.75 6.18
CA ARG A 116 14.83 -4.99 5.67
C ARG A 116 15.51 -4.80 4.32
N ALA A 117 14.89 -4.03 3.43
CA ALA A 117 15.48 -3.68 2.14
C ALA A 117 16.79 -2.87 2.28
N ASN A 118 16.87 -2.00 3.29
CA ASN A 118 18.11 -1.29 3.61
C ASN A 118 19.24 -2.22 4.11
N ASN A 119 18.89 -3.38 4.66
CA ASN A 119 19.83 -4.44 5.03
C ASN A 119 20.13 -5.41 3.87
N GLY A 120 19.62 -5.15 2.67
CA GLY A 120 19.79 -6.01 1.50
C GLY A 120 18.83 -7.21 1.45
N GLU A 121 17.81 -7.26 2.31
CA GLU A 121 16.85 -8.36 2.36
C GLU A 121 15.57 -8.03 1.59
N LEU A 122 15.16 -8.93 0.68
CA LEU A 122 13.88 -8.81 0.00
C LEU A 122 12.72 -9.22 0.93
N TYR A 123 11.87 -8.25 1.27
CA TYR A 123 10.68 -8.50 2.07
C TYR A 123 9.51 -9.00 1.21
N LYS A 124 8.97 -10.17 1.58
CA LYS A 124 7.75 -10.72 0.97
C LYS A 124 6.53 -10.26 1.76
N TYR A 125 5.74 -9.37 1.16
CA TYR A 125 4.51 -8.90 1.79
C TYR A 125 3.48 -10.02 1.92
N PRO A 126 2.85 -10.19 3.10
CA PRO A 126 1.72 -11.09 3.25
C PRO A 126 0.52 -10.57 2.45
N PHE A 127 -0.30 -11.49 1.92
CA PHE A 127 -1.53 -11.18 1.17
C PHE A 127 -1.34 -10.29 -0.07
N SER A 128 -0.11 -10.14 -0.58
CA SER A 128 0.17 -9.38 -1.81
C SER A 128 -0.15 -10.22 -3.05
N TYR A 129 -0.96 -9.67 -3.95
CA TYR A 129 -1.18 -10.26 -5.27
C TYR A 129 -0.15 -9.76 -6.27
N ARG A 130 0.52 -10.67 -7.00
CA ARG A 130 1.55 -10.31 -8.00
C ARG A 130 0.91 -9.89 -9.32
N PHE A 131 0.55 -8.62 -9.44
CA PHE A 131 0.09 -8.01 -10.69
C PHE A 131 1.23 -7.90 -11.71
N VAL A 132 2.38 -7.43 -11.25
CA VAL A 132 3.62 -7.42 -12.03
C VAL A 132 4.53 -8.55 -11.55
N ARG A 133 5.09 -9.31 -12.50
CA ARG A 133 5.92 -10.48 -12.22
C ARG A 133 7.41 -10.19 -12.25
#